data_AF-A0A2T0VZX8-F1
#
_entry.id   AF-A0A2T0VZX8-F1
#
_cell.length_a   1.000
_cell.length_b   1.000
_cell.length_c   1.000
_cell.angle_alpha   90.00
_cell.angle_beta   90.00
_cell.angle_gamma   90.00
#
_symmetry.space_group_name_H-M   'P 1'
#
loop_
_entity.id
_entity.type
_entity.pdbx_description
1 polymer ?
#
loop_
_entity_poly.entity_id
_entity_poly.type
_entity_poly.pdbx_seq_one_letter_code
_entity_poly.pdbx_strand_id
1 'polypeptide(L)' 'MFRLIVPVAICFAFPANAQSGTSCALTEDNDNCNRVVACIGTDGLWFNGRAFGRGTGTFTGAISDGVSCDGT' A
#
# COMPACT_ATOMS: atom_id res chain seq x y z
N MET A 1 -9.65 35.54 -20.12
CA MET A 1 -9.90 35.49 -18.67
C MET A 1 -9.76 34.05 -18.14
N PHE A 2 -8.66 33.37 -18.47
CA PHE A 2 -8.41 31.95 -18.13
C PHE A 2 -7.26 31.80 -17.12
N ARG A 3 -7.12 32.76 -16.21
CA ARG A 3 -5.92 32.91 -15.35
C ARG A 3 -6.18 32.71 -13.86
N LEU A 4 -7.38 32.29 -13.44
CA LEU A 4 -7.76 32.29 -12.03
C LEU A 4 -8.21 30.95 -11.43
N ILE A 5 -8.10 29.83 -12.18
CA ILE A 5 -8.63 28.52 -11.71
C ILE A 5 -7.52 27.56 -11.26
N VAL A 6 -6.25 27.83 -11.63
CA VAL A 6 -5.15 26.88 -11.42
C VAL A 6 -4.64 26.76 -9.97
N PRO A 7 -4.62 27.79 -9.09
CA PRO A 7 -3.88 27.66 -7.82
C PRO A 7 -4.64 26.89 -6.73
N VAL A 8 -5.95 26.68 -6.87
CA VAL A 8 -6.76 26.00 -5.83
C VAL A 8 -6.70 24.48 -5.96
N ALA A 9 -6.39 23.96 -7.15
CA ALA A 9 -6.35 22.51 -7.40
C ALA A 9 -5.13 21.80 -6.80
N ILE A 10 -4.07 22.54 -6.42
CA ILE A 10 -2.79 21.95 -5.97
C ILE A 10 -2.78 21.63 -4.46
N CYS A 11 -3.67 22.23 -3.66
CA CYS A 11 -3.66 22.08 -2.20
C CYS A 11 -4.35 20.82 -1.66
N PHE A 12 -4.83 19.91 -2.53
CA PHE A 12 -5.49 18.66 -2.11
C PHE A 12 -4.65 17.40 -2.34
N ALA A 13 -3.42 17.53 -2.82
CA ALA A 13 -2.48 16.41 -2.90
C ALA A 13 -1.87 16.13 -1.51
N PHE A 14 -2.70 15.70 -0.57
CA PHE A 14 -2.18 15.03 0.62
C PHE A 14 -1.53 13.72 0.15
N PRO A 15 -0.30 13.38 0.58
CA PRO A 15 0.12 12.00 0.50
C PRO A 15 -0.82 11.25 1.44
N ALA A 16 -1.85 10.62 0.86
CA ALA A 16 -2.56 9.54 1.50
C ALA A 16 -1.53 8.42 1.66
N ASN A 17 -0.67 8.61 2.66
CA ASN A 17 0.31 7.65 3.11
C ASN A 17 -0.40 6.31 3.11
N ALA A 18 0.21 5.29 2.53
CA ALA A 18 -0.30 3.93 2.50
C ALA A 18 -0.39 3.40 3.93
N GLN A 19 -1.35 3.91 4.69
CA GLN A 19 -1.76 3.45 6.00
C GLN A 19 -2.75 2.33 5.73
N SER A 20 -2.24 1.11 5.75
CA SER A 20 -3.07 -0.07 5.86
C SER A 20 -3.83 0.01 7.19
N GLY A 21 -5.11 0.40 7.14
CA GLY A 21 -6.03 0.36 8.28
C GLY A 21 -6.42 -1.06 8.68
N THR A 22 -5.70 -2.08 8.19
CA THR A 22 -6.05 -3.48 8.39
C THR A 22 -5.15 -4.14 9.42
N SER A 23 -5.77 -4.48 10.55
CA SER A 23 -5.21 -5.37 11.57
C SER A 23 -5.08 -6.79 11.00
N CYS A 24 -3.88 -7.38 11.01
CA CYS A 24 -3.71 -8.83 10.89
C CYS A 24 -3.84 -9.43 12.31
N ALA A 25 -5.04 -9.87 12.69
CA ALA A 25 -5.20 -10.75 13.84
C ALA A 25 -5.03 -12.20 13.34
N LEU A 26 -3.87 -12.80 13.59
CA LEU A 26 -3.61 -14.20 13.24
C LEU A 26 -4.50 -15.12 14.10
N THR A 27 -5.26 -16.01 13.46
CA THR A 27 -6.13 -17.01 14.11
C THR A 27 -5.37 -18.29 14.45
N GLU A 28 -5.92 -19.08 15.37
CA GLU A 28 -5.37 -20.36 15.87
C GLU A 28 -5.25 -21.46 14.80
N ASP A 29 -5.94 -21.31 13.66
CA ASP A 29 -5.93 -22.24 12.51
C ASP A 29 -5.00 -21.77 11.35
N ASN A 30 -4.24 -20.68 11.57
CA ASN A 30 -2.86 -20.57 11.11
C ASN A 30 -2.50 -20.43 9.59
N ASP A 31 -3.42 -20.12 8.69
CA ASP A 31 -3.13 -19.58 7.33
C ASP A 31 -2.63 -18.11 7.36
N ASN A 32 -1.52 -17.97 8.06
CA ASN A 32 -0.69 -16.81 8.41
C ASN A 32 -0.89 -15.52 7.58
N CYS A 33 -1.48 -14.46 8.14
CA CYS A 33 -1.46 -13.06 7.70
C CYS A 33 -0.29 -12.28 8.34
N ASN A 34 0.74 -11.94 7.56
CA ASN A 34 1.83 -11.07 7.99
C ASN A 34 1.74 -9.71 7.29
N ARG A 35 1.89 -8.62 8.06
CA ARG A 35 2.04 -7.29 7.48
C ARG A 35 3.43 -7.14 6.88
N VAL A 36 3.49 -6.62 5.66
CA VAL A 36 4.73 -6.42 4.90
C VAL A 36 4.86 -4.95 4.52
N VAL A 37 6.01 -4.37 4.85
CA VAL A 37 6.44 -3.07 4.32
C VAL A 37 7.83 -3.27 3.73
N ALA A 38 7.98 -2.97 2.44
CA ALA A 38 9.23 -3.20 1.72
C ALA A 38 9.53 -2.05 0.76
N CYS A 39 10.77 -1.60 0.72
CA CYS A 39 11.22 -0.63 -0.29
C CYS A 39 11.29 -1.30 -1.67
N ILE A 40 10.90 -0.58 -2.71
CA ILE A 40 10.97 -1.02 -4.10
C ILE A 40 12.05 -0.21 -4.81
N GLY A 41 13.09 -0.90 -5.29
CA GLY A 41 14.20 -0.27 -6.01
C GLY A 41 14.88 0.84 -5.19
N THR A 42 15.29 1.91 -5.87
CA THR A 42 15.97 3.07 -5.26
C THR A 42 15.16 4.37 -5.35
N ASP A 43 13.96 4.32 -5.92
CA ASP A 43 13.18 5.51 -6.29
C ASP A 43 12.30 6.05 -5.14
N GLY A 44 12.52 5.54 -3.92
CA GLY A 44 11.75 5.91 -2.74
C GLY A 44 10.32 5.34 -2.70
N LEU A 45 9.97 4.47 -3.66
CA LEU A 45 8.73 3.72 -3.64
C LEU A 45 8.79 2.61 -2.60
N TRP A 46 7.64 2.30 -2.00
CA TRP A 46 7.53 1.21 -1.04
C TRP A 46 6.18 0.53 -1.16
N PHE A 47 6.18 -0.78 -0.95
CA PHE A 47 4.97 -1.60 -0.86
C PHE A 47 4.47 -1.61 0.58
N ASN A 48 3.16 -1.46 0.76
CA ASN A 48 2.45 -1.81 1.97
C ASN A 48 1.41 -2.88 1.66
N GLY A 49 1.52 -4.03 2.31
CA GLY A 49 0.57 -5.09 2.07
C GLY A 49 0.64 -6.19 3.11
N ARG A 50 0.10 -7.33 2.70
CA ARG A 50 -0.06 -8.52 3.51
C ARG A 50 0.35 -9.75 2.72
N ALA A 51 0.97 -10.70 3.41
CA ALA A 51 1.27 -12.03 2.91
C ALA A 51 0.39 -13.04 3.63
N PHE A 52 -0.22 -13.96 2.88
CA PHE A 52 -1.07 -15.01 3.40
C PHE A 52 -0.47 -16.38 3.13
N GLY A 53 -0.19 -17.18 4.16
CA GLY A 53 0.29 -18.57 4.03
C GLY A 53 1.64 -18.83 4.69
N ARG A 54 2.09 -20.09 4.64
CA ARG A 54 3.34 -20.56 5.26
C ARG A 54 4.27 -21.14 4.19
N GLY A 55 5.21 -20.32 3.71
CA GLY A 55 6.18 -20.70 2.68
C GLY A 55 5.80 -20.23 1.28
N THR A 56 4.64 -20.66 0.77
CA THR A 56 4.02 -20.16 -0.47
C THR A 56 2.65 -19.58 -0.14
N GLY A 57 2.25 -18.53 -0.85
CA GLY A 57 1.11 -17.74 -0.38
C GLY A 57 0.80 -16.53 -1.24
N THR A 58 -0.40 -15.98 -1.06
CA THR A 58 -0.79 -14.78 -1.80
C THR A 58 -0.25 -13.53 -1.12
N PHE A 59 0.21 -12.59 -1.93
CA PHE A 59 0.54 -11.24 -1.51
C PHE A 59 -0.53 -10.29 -2.04
N THR A 60 -0.95 -9.34 -1.20
CA THR A 60 -1.86 -8.28 -1.62
C THR A 60 -1.53 -6.98 -0.91
N GLY A 61 -1.54 -5.87 -1.61
CA GLY A 61 -1.23 -4.56 -1.07
C GLY A 61 -1.22 -3.47 -2.13
N ALA A 62 -0.56 -2.37 -1.81
CA ALA A 62 -0.37 -1.25 -2.72
C ALA A 62 1.02 -0.65 -2.57
N ILE A 63 1.52 -0.09 -3.65
CA ILE A 63 2.70 0.75 -3.67
C ILE A 63 2.32 2.15 -3.16
N SER A 64 3.29 2.86 -2.59
CA SER A 64 3.14 4.22 -2.06
C SER A 64 2.63 5.27 -3.05
N ASP A 65 2.71 4.98 -4.35
CA ASP A 65 2.15 5.81 -5.44
C ASP A 65 0.68 5.49 -5.77
N GLY A 66 0.09 4.52 -5.06
CA GLY A 66 -1.31 4.11 -5.19
C GLY A 66 -1.55 2.93 -6.13
N VAL A 67 -0.51 2.36 -6.75
CA VAL A 67 -0.67 1.17 -7.60
C VAL A 67 -0.94 -0.06 -6.75
N SER A 68 -2.08 -0.72 -6.99
CA SER A 68 -2.38 -2.03 -6.37
C SER A 68 -1.41 -3.10 -6.84
N CYS A 69 -0.98 -3.96 -5.93
CA CYS A 69 -0.06 -5.05 -6.21
C CYS A 69 -0.54 -6.34 -5.52
N ASP A 70 -0.71 -7.39 -6.31
CA ASP A 70 -1.05 -8.74 -5.88
C ASP A 70 -0.17 -9.78 -6.56
N GLY A 71 0.00 -10.95 -5.92
CA GLY A 71 0.83 -12.04 -6.41
C GLY A 71 0.69 -13.33 -5.61
N THR A 72 1.39 -14.39 -6.03
CA THR A 72 1.44 -15.73 -5.40
C THR A 72 2.85 -16.27 -5.37
#